data_AF-A0A9D4RJQ1-F1
#
_entry.id   AF-A0A9D4RJQ1-F1
#
_cell.length_a   1.000
_cell.length_b   1.000
_cell.length_c   1.000
_cell.angle_alpha   90.00
_cell.angle_beta   90.00
_cell.angle_gamma   90.00
#
_symmetry.space_group_name_H-M   'P 1'
#
loop_
_entity.id
_entity.type
_entity.pdbx_description
1 polymer ?
#
loop_
_entity_poly.entity_id
_entity_poly.type
_entity_poly.pdbx_seq_one_letter_code
_entity_poly.pdbx_strand_id
1 'polypeptide(L)'
;MEPLLIRNTIPICMAQYELVFSTTRVPGEEMDQLVHYSSTESKHIILDMFDMDRKLVSPADLQKQLHWIMMDAERHLGDYSEEARSLPALTGLNRKEWATVRQTHFNGGLNQDSLATLEKALFHDISSRAQYLFHADGKSIWFDKSLTLLVQPDGRMGLNCEHSYADAPVLAHIIEINFTQE
;
A
#
# COMPACT_ATOMS: atom_id res chain seq x y z
N MET A 1 -14.61 -13.16 -6.89
CA MET A 1 -15.59 -12.20 -7.46
C MET A 1 -16.18 -12.85 -8.71
N GLU A 2 -17.47 -12.67 -8.98
CA GLU A 2 -18.04 -13.15 -10.26
C GLU A 2 -17.62 -12.23 -11.42
N PRO A 3 -17.59 -12.71 -12.69
CA PRO A 3 -17.24 -11.87 -13.83
C PRO A 3 -18.29 -10.76 -14.05
N LEU A 4 -17.82 -9.51 -14.11
CA LEU A 4 -18.69 -8.37 -14.44
C LEU A 4 -19.24 -8.48 -15.86
N LEU A 5 -20.50 -8.05 -16.03
CA LEU A 5 -21.23 -8.11 -17.29
C LEU A 5 -21.56 -6.70 -17.81
N ILE A 6 -21.08 -6.33 -19.01
CA ILE A 6 -21.59 -5.15 -19.71
C ILE A 6 -23.07 -5.40 -20.03
N ARG A 7 -23.94 -4.54 -19.47
CA ARG A 7 -25.40 -4.60 -19.61
C ARG A 7 -25.98 -5.99 -19.34
N ASN A 8 -25.46 -6.69 -18.33
CA ASN A 8 -25.87 -8.07 -17.97
C ASN A 8 -25.80 -9.08 -19.13
N THR A 9 -24.98 -8.82 -20.16
CA THR A 9 -24.98 -9.57 -21.42
C THR A 9 -23.59 -10.09 -21.82
N ILE A 10 -22.52 -9.29 -21.67
CA ILE A 10 -21.17 -9.64 -22.15
C ILE A 10 -20.18 -9.61 -20.98
N PRO A 11 -19.49 -10.72 -20.65
CA PRO A 11 -18.49 -10.73 -19.59
C PRO A 11 -17.23 -9.96 -19.99
N ILE A 12 -16.64 -9.25 -19.03
CA ILE A 12 -15.36 -8.53 -19.20
C ILE A 12 -14.18 -9.31 -18.58
N CYS A 13 -12.96 -8.96 -18.99
CA CYS A 13 -11.76 -9.52 -18.40
C CYS A 13 -11.60 -9.06 -16.94
N MET A 14 -11.39 -9.99 -16.02
CA MET A 14 -11.22 -9.72 -14.59
C MET A 14 -9.75 -9.67 -14.13
N ALA A 15 -8.77 -9.88 -15.03
CA ALA A 15 -7.36 -10.02 -14.65
C ALA A 15 -6.78 -8.82 -13.87
N GLN A 16 -7.25 -7.60 -14.15
CA GLN A 16 -6.85 -6.40 -13.39
C GLN A 16 -7.24 -6.48 -11.91
N TYR A 17 -8.34 -7.16 -11.55
CA TYR A 17 -8.79 -7.32 -10.15
C TYR A 17 -7.85 -8.21 -9.33
N GLU A 18 -7.17 -9.16 -9.96
CA GLU A 18 -6.23 -10.06 -9.28
C GLU A 18 -4.97 -9.30 -8.82
N LEU A 19 -4.61 -8.23 -9.54
CA LEU A 19 -3.42 -7.43 -9.30
C LEU A 19 -3.61 -6.25 -8.34
N VAL A 20 -4.83 -5.95 -7.87
CA VAL A 20 -5.10 -4.79 -6.98
C VAL A 20 -4.44 -4.93 -5.61
N PHE A 21 -4.35 -6.15 -5.10
CA PHE A 21 -3.73 -6.44 -3.82
C PHE A 21 -2.40 -7.18 -4.02
N SER A 22 -1.52 -7.10 -3.03
CA SER A 22 -0.22 -7.81 -3.02
C SER A 22 0.73 -7.47 -4.18
N THR A 23 0.51 -6.34 -4.86
CA THR A 23 1.32 -5.90 -6.02
C THR A 23 2.16 -4.68 -5.70
N THR A 24 3.39 -4.62 -6.22
CA THR A 24 4.35 -3.52 -6.02
C THR A 24 5.22 -3.36 -7.27
N ARG A 25 5.45 -2.12 -7.71
CA ARG A 25 6.29 -1.75 -8.86
C ARG A 25 7.72 -1.47 -8.40
N VAL A 26 8.60 -2.47 -8.54
CA VAL A 26 10.01 -2.35 -8.16
C VAL A 26 10.75 -1.48 -9.20
N PRO A 27 11.52 -0.45 -8.77
CA PRO A 27 12.29 0.38 -9.69
C PRO A 27 13.46 -0.39 -10.33
N GLY A 28 13.75 -0.11 -11.60
CA GLY A 28 14.87 -0.72 -12.33
C GLY A 28 15.76 0.30 -13.05
N GLU A 29 16.99 -0.10 -13.38
CA GLU A 29 17.98 0.78 -14.02
C GLU A 29 17.57 1.21 -15.44
N GLU A 30 16.91 0.33 -16.21
CA GLU A 30 16.37 0.63 -17.54
C GLU A 30 14.84 0.53 -17.63
N MET A 31 14.23 -0.40 -16.87
CA MET A 31 12.79 -0.65 -16.87
C MET A 31 12.35 -1.11 -15.48
N ASP A 32 11.26 -0.52 -14.96
CA ASP A 32 10.63 -0.95 -13.71
C ASP A 32 9.93 -2.31 -13.89
N GLN A 33 9.84 -3.10 -12.82
CA GLN A 33 9.20 -4.41 -12.85
C GLN A 33 7.97 -4.47 -11.93
N LEU A 34 6.85 -4.93 -12.48
CA LEU A 34 5.57 -5.07 -11.80
C LEU A 34 5.54 -6.44 -11.11
N VAL A 35 5.69 -6.47 -9.79
CA VAL A 35 5.79 -7.69 -8.98
C VAL A 35 4.48 -7.93 -8.24
N HIS A 36 3.90 -9.12 -8.39
CA HIS A 36 2.71 -9.56 -7.66
C HIS A 36 3.04 -10.77 -6.78
N TYR A 37 2.73 -10.70 -5.50
CA TYR A 37 2.93 -11.77 -4.52
C TYR A 37 1.63 -12.55 -4.30
N SER A 38 1.70 -13.87 -4.16
CA SER A 38 0.49 -14.67 -3.94
C SER A 38 -0.15 -14.37 -2.58
N SER A 39 -1.45 -14.66 -2.46
CA SER A 39 -2.18 -14.66 -1.17
C SER A 39 -1.66 -15.68 -0.14
N THR A 40 -0.68 -16.52 -0.52
CA THR A 40 0.04 -17.40 0.40
C THR A 40 1.31 -16.77 0.97
N GLU A 41 1.85 -15.74 0.33
CA GLU A 41 3.07 -15.02 0.73
C GLU A 41 2.75 -13.65 1.37
N SER A 42 1.75 -12.96 0.83
CA SER A 42 1.22 -11.69 1.33
C SER A 42 -0.08 -11.92 2.09
N LYS A 43 -0.11 -11.57 3.39
CA LYS A 43 -1.29 -11.74 4.28
C LYS A 43 -1.55 -10.55 5.21
N HIS A 44 -0.77 -9.47 5.09
CA HIS A 44 -0.74 -8.38 6.05
C HIS A 44 -0.96 -7.02 5.37
N ILE A 45 -1.62 -6.10 6.07
CA ILE A 45 -1.45 -4.66 5.84
C ILE A 45 -0.07 -4.28 6.42
N ILE A 46 0.17 -3.05 6.89
CA ILE A 46 1.38 -2.80 7.72
C ILE A 46 1.25 -3.49 9.12
N LEU A 47 0.10 -4.12 9.38
CA LEU A 47 -0.27 -4.90 10.55
C LEU A 47 -0.77 -6.30 10.15
N ASP A 48 -0.72 -7.25 11.08
CA ASP A 48 -1.22 -8.62 10.88
C ASP A 48 -2.76 -8.67 10.90
N MET A 49 -3.34 -9.09 9.76
CA MET A 49 -4.78 -9.27 9.60
C MET A 49 -5.30 -10.61 10.14
N PHE A 50 -4.40 -11.54 10.47
CA PHE A 50 -4.73 -12.91 10.85
C PHE A 50 -4.14 -13.28 12.21
N ASP A 51 -4.88 -14.05 12.99
CA ASP A 51 -4.39 -14.65 14.24
C ASP A 51 -3.50 -15.89 13.98
N MET A 52 -2.95 -16.46 15.06
CA MET A 52 -2.12 -17.67 15.00
C MET A 52 -2.85 -18.90 14.40
N ASP A 53 -4.18 -18.92 14.45
CA ASP A 53 -5.04 -19.96 13.87
C ASP A 53 -5.42 -19.66 12.40
N ARG A 54 -4.92 -18.56 11.82
CA ARG A 54 -5.24 -18.02 10.48
C ARG A 54 -6.70 -17.55 10.31
N LYS A 55 -7.36 -17.13 11.38
CA LYS A 55 -8.67 -16.45 11.33
C LYS A 55 -8.47 -14.95 11.21
N LEU A 56 -9.41 -14.24 10.61
CA LEU A 56 -9.38 -12.79 10.57
C LEU A 56 -9.47 -12.20 11.98
N VAL A 57 -8.56 -11.26 12.28
CA VAL A 57 -8.53 -10.53 13.56
C VAL A 57 -9.78 -9.65 13.68
N SER A 58 -10.36 -9.56 14.88
CA SER A 58 -11.59 -8.77 15.08
C SER A 58 -11.34 -7.26 14.87
N PRO A 59 -12.35 -6.47 14.45
CA PRO A 59 -12.19 -5.02 14.33
C PRO A 59 -11.72 -4.34 15.62
N ALA A 60 -12.15 -4.85 16.78
CA ALA A 60 -11.73 -4.34 18.08
C ALA A 60 -10.25 -4.69 18.41
N ASP A 61 -9.71 -5.77 17.85
CA ASP A 61 -8.31 -6.15 18.02
C ASP A 61 -7.41 -5.46 16.99
N LEU A 62 -7.88 -5.26 15.75
CA LEU A 62 -7.22 -4.38 14.77
C LEU A 62 -7.12 -2.94 15.30
N GLN A 63 -8.16 -2.43 15.96
CA GLN A 63 -8.11 -1.12 16.64
C GLN A 63 -7.05 -1.08 17.75
N LYS A 64 -6.85 -2.15 18.52
CA LYS A 64 -5.78 -2.24 19.53
C LYS A 64 -4.40 -2.24 18.89
N GLN A 65 -4.21 -3.00 17.79
CA GLN A 65 -2.94 -3.00 17.06
C GLN A 65 -2.60 -1.60 16.50
N LEU A 66 -3.57 -0.94 15.85
CA LEU A 66 -3.41 0.42 15.33
C LEU A 66 -3.07 1.42 16.45
N HIS A 67 -3.79 1.38 17.57
CA HIS A 67 -3.52 2.24 18.71
C HIS A 67 -2.14 1.99 19.33
N TRP A 68 -1.70 0.72 19.40
CA TRP A 68 -0.35 0.37 19.85
C TRP A 68 0.73 0.94 18.93
N ILE A 69 0.58 0.82 17.59
CA ILE A 69 1.53 1.42 16.63
C ILE A 69 1.58 2.94 16.78
N MET A 70 0.44 3.62 16.95
CA MET A 70 0.43 5.07 17.20
C MET A 70 1.22 5.45 18.46
N MET A 71 0.95 4.78 19.59
CA MET A 71 1.66 5.03 20.84
C MET A 71 3.17 4.71 20.75
N ASP A 72 3.56 3.73 19.93
CA ASP A 72 4.97 3.34 19.81
C ASP A 72 5.75 4.26 18.86
N ALA A 73 5.13 4.71 17.78
CA ALA A 73 5.66 5.74 16.90
C ALA A 73 5.84 7.09 17.62
N GLU A 74 4.92 7.46 18.52
CA GLU A 74 5.03 8.66 19.37
C GLU A 74 6.22 8.58 20.34
N ARG A 75 6.52 7.40 20.92
CA ARG A 75 7.67 7.21 21.83
C ARG A 75 9.00 7.40 21.12
N HIS A 76 9.18 6.73 19.99
CA HIS A 76 10.45 6.71 19.26
C HIS A 76 10.63 7.91 18.33
N LEU A 77 9.72 8.89 18.36
CA LEU A 77 9.71 10.06 17.47
C LEU A 77 10.96 10.96 17.64
N GLY A 78 11.65 10.87 18.78
CA GLY A 78 12.91 11.55 19.06
C GLY A 78 14.18 10.76 18.72
N ASP A 79 14.09 9.44 18.51
CA ASP A 79 15.27 8.57 18.32
C ASP A 79 15.81 8.60 16.88
N TYR A 80 15.01 9.12 15.95
CA TYR A 80 15.33 9.20 14.53
C TYR A 80 15.42 10.66 14.07
N SER A 81 16.37 10.96 13.17
CA SER A 81 16.45 12.29 12.55
C SER A 81 15.23 12.57 11.65
N GLU A 82 15.08 13.81 11.15
CA GLU A 82 13.97 14.12 10.25
C GLU A 82 14.12 13.38 8.91
N GLU A 83 15.35 13.24 8.41
CA GLU A 83 15.69 12.53 7.19
C GLU A 83 15.40 11.03 7.31
N ALA A 84 15.76 10.41 8.46
CA ALA A 84 15.45 9.01 8.75
C ALA A 84 13.94 8.74 8.87
N ARG A 85 13.15 9.75 9.28
CA ARG A 85 11.67 9.69 9.25
C ARG A 85 11.07 10.02 7.87
N SER A 86 11.88 10.42 6.90
CA SER A 86 11.44 10.83 5.56
C SER A 86 11.71 9.78 4.47
N LEU A 87 12.11 8.55 4.82
CA LEU A 87 12.55 7.52 3.87
C LEU A 87 11.57 7.22 2.70
N PRO A 88 10.24 7.19 2.86
CA PRO A 88 9.33 6.94 1.73
C PRO A 88 9.40 8.01 0.63
N ALA A 89 9.86 9.24 0.95
CA ALA A 89 10.11 10.30 -0.03
C ALA A 89 11.09 9.88 -1.15
N LEU A 90 11.97 8.92 -0.87
CA LEU A 90 12.90 8.36 -1.86
C LEU A 90 12.18 7.68 -3.03
N THR A 91 10.96 7.15 -2.80
CA THR A 91 10.13 6.56 -3.88
C THR A 91 9.60 7.59 -4.88
N GLY A 92 9.59 8.88 -4.50
CA GLY A 92 9.19 10.01 -5.34
C GLY A 92 10.32 10.63 -6.17
N LEU A 93 11.55 10.11 -6.07
CA LEU A 93 12.69 10.55 -6.90
C LEU A 93 12.55 10.08 -8.36
N ASN A 94 13.44 10.52 -9.24
CA ASN A 94 13.52 9.93 -10.58
C ASN A 94 13.79 8.41 -10.47
N ARG A 95 13.15 7.58 -11.29
CA ARG A 95 13.24 6.11 -11.17
C ARG A 95 14.68 5.58 -11.19
N LYS A 96 15.60 6.20 -11.96
CA LYS A 96 17.03 5.83 -11.97
C LYS A 96 17.77 6.24 -10.69
N GLU A 97 17.43 7.39 -10.12
CA GLU A 97 17.97 7.86 -8.83
C GLU A 97 17.47 6.95 -7.70
N TRP A 98 16.17 6.64 -7.68
CA TRP A 98 15.57 5.73 -6.70
C TRP A 98 16.15 4.32 -6.79
N ALA A 99 16.29 3.75 -8.01
CA ALA A 99 16.94 2.45 -8.21
C ALA A 99 18.37 2.42 -7.64
N THR A 100 19.15 3.48 -7.88
CA THR A 100 20.53 3.62 -7.37
C THR A 100 20.57 3.68 -5.84
N VAL A 101 19.69 4.49 -5.22
CA VAL A 101 19.58 4.62 -3.76
C VAL A 101 19.12 3.29 -3.12
N ARG A 102 18.13 2.61 -3.70
CA ARG A 102 17.63 1.30 -3.25
C ARG A 102 18.74 0.24 -3.30
N GLN A 103 19.46 0.14 -4.42
CA GLN A 103 20.57 -0.81 -4.60
C GLN A 103 21.75 -0.54 -3.65
N THR A 104 22.00 0.72 -3.29
CA THR A 104 23.12 1.13 -2.42
C THR A 104 22.80 0.97 -0.93
N HIS A 105 21.60 1.35 -0.48
CA HIS A 105 21.29 1.50 0.96
C HIS A 105 20.32 0.46 1.54
N PHE A 106 19.65 -0.33 0.69
CA PHE A 106 18.67 -1.35 1.09
C PHE A 106 19.06 -2.76 0.59
N ASN A 107 20.35 -2.94 0.30
CA ASN A 107 20.97 -4.17 -0.22
C ASN A 107 20.87 -5.35 0.76
N GLY A 108 20.96 -5.10 2.08
CA GLY A 108 21.01 -6.14 3.09
C GLY A 108 20.73 -5.66 4.52
N GLY A 109 20.57 -6.63 5.44
CA GLY A 109 20.33 -6.39 6.87
C GLY A 109 18.96 -5.79 7.18
N LEU A 110 18.83 -5.13 8.34
CA LEU A 110 17.55 -4.61 8.84
C LEU A 110 16.82 -3.69 7.83
N ASN A 111 17.57 -2.96 6.98
CA ASN A 111 17.00 -2.14 5.91
C ASN A 111 16.30 -3.00 4.84
N GLN A 112 16.91 -4.12 4.45
CA GLN A 112 16.33 -5.08 3.51
C GLN A 112 15.12 -5.79 4.11
N ASP A 113 15.17 -6.21 5.37
CA ASP A 113 14.04 -6.87 6.05
C ASP A 113 12.85 -5.91 6.25
N SER A 114 13.12 -4.67 6.63
CA SER A 114 12.10 -3.61 6.76
C SER A 114 11.48 -3.26 5.40
N LEU A 115 12.31 -3.12 4.35
CA LEU A 115 11.85 -2.91 2.98
C LEU A 115 11.01 -4.09 2.47
N ALA A 116 11.46 -5.33 2.66
CA ALA A 116 10.74 -6.53 2.28
C ALA A 116 9.45 -6.76 3.10
N THR A 117 9.30 -6.06 4.23
CA THR A 117 8.05 -6.04 5.02
C THR A 117 7.07 -5.01 4.43
N LEU A 118 7.56 -3.80 4.13
CA LEU A 118 6.81 -2.72 3.47
C LEU A 118 6.33 -3.10 2.05
N GLU A 119 7.20 -3.71 1.23
CA GLU A 119 6.88 -4.11 -0.14
C GLU A 119 5.75 -5.16 -0.22
N LYS A 120 5.57 -5.96 0.85
CA LYS A 120 4.46 -6.92 0.97
C LYS A 120 3.18 -6.28 1.53
N ALA A 121 3.31 -5.39 2.51
CA ALA A 121 2.18 -4.73 3.18
C ALA A 121 1.22 -4.01 2.21
N LEU A 122 -0.08 -3.99 2.51
CA LEU A 122 -1.11 -3.73 1.50
C LEU A 122 -1.38 -2.27 1.07
N PHE A 123 -1.53 -1.24 1.95
CA PHE A 123 -1.93 0.13 1.52
C PHE A 123 -1.79 1.33 2.53
N HIS A 124 -1.51 2.58 2.06
CA HIS A 124 -1.55 3.93 2.76
C HIS A 124 -1.67 5.21 1.84
N ASP A 125 -2.76 6.01 1.87
CA ASP A 125 -3.07 7.27 1.09
C ASP A 125 -3.89 8.42 1.79
N ILE A 126 -3.35 9.63 1.95
CA ILE A 126 -4.01 10.79 2.62
C ILE A 126 -4.51 11.85 1.64
N SER A 127 -5.58 12.60 1.97
CA SER A 127 -5.49 14.07 1.83
C SER A 127 -6.23 14.87 2.91
N SER A 128 -7.51 15.24 2.89
CA SER A 128 -8.63 15.15 1.94
C SER A 128 -8.75 13.87 1.10
N ARG A 129 -9.01 13.71 -0.21
CA ARG A 129 -9.20 14.50 -1.46
C ARG A 129 -8.07 15.38 -2.03
N ALA A 130 -7.66 15.09 -3.26
CA ALA A 130 -6.71 15.85 -4.10
C ALA A 130 -5.22 15.81 -3.69
N GLN A 131 -4.61 16.89 -3.20
CA GLN A 131 -3.17 17.13 -3.36
C GLN A 131 -2.28 16.13 -2.63
N TYR A 132 -2.57 15.88 -1.36
CA TYR A 132 -1.85 14.85 -0.61
C TYR A 132 -2.13 13.43 -1.18
N LEU A 133 -3.19 13.20 -1.96
CA LEU A 133 -3.41 11.86 -2.57
C LEU A 133 -2.32 11.55 -3.60
N PHE A 134 -1.72 12.59 -4.16
CA PHE A 134 -0.65 12.45 -5.14
C PHE A 134 0.75 12.45 -4.51
N HIS A 135 0.92 12.94 -3.28
CA HIS A 135 2.27 13.04 -2.66
C HIS A 135 2.37 13.17 -1.13
N ALA A 136 1.27 13.26 -0.38
CA ALA A 136 1.23 13.61 1.05
C ALA A 136 2.04 14.87 1.40
N ASP A 137 2.64 14.86 2.59
CA ASP A 137 3.73 15.71 3.06
C ASP A 137 5.07 15.48 2.30
N GLY A 138 5.05 14.69 1.22
CA GLY A 138 6.22 14.20 0.49
C GLY A 138 6.87 12.97 1.11
N LYS A 139 6.45 12.52 2.30
CA LYS A 139 7.22 11.62 3.17
C LYS A 139 6.44 10.40 3.67
N SER A 140 5.10 10.45 3.64
CA SER A 140 4.22 9.42 4.23
C SER A 140 3.67 8.39 3.23
N ILE A 141 4.08 8.42 1.95
CA ILE A 141 3.56 7.51 0.89
C ILE A 141 4.69 6.67 0.30
N TRP A 142 4.38 5.42 -0.02
CA TRP A 142 5.24 4.51 -0.78
C TRP A 142 4.66 4.33 -2.21
N PHE A 143 5.05 5.19 -3.16
CA PHE A 143 4.40 5.29 -4.48
C PHE A 143 4.55 4.03 -5.36
N ASP A 144 5.45 3.11 -4.99
CA ASP A 144 5.61 1.83 -5.68
C ASP A 144 4.46 0.84 -5.38
N LYS A 145 3.58 1.12 -4.40
CA LYS A 145 2.52 0.19 -3.99
C LYS A 145 1.28 0.28 -4.91
N SER A 146 0.76 -0.87 -5.32
CA SER A 146 -0.45 -0.97 -6.18
C SER A 146 -1.65 -0.21 -5.64
N LEU A 147 -1.96 -0.38 -4.36
CA LEU A 147 -3.04 0.31 -3.69
C LEU A 147 -2.54 0.97 -2.42
N THR A 148 -3.13 2.10 -2.07
CA THR A 148 -2.75 2.91 -0.92
C THR A 148 -4.03 3.55 -0.35
N LEU A 149 -4.32 3.44 0.96
CA LEU A 149 -5.54 3.88 1.68
C LEU A 149 -5.16 4.46 3.05
N LEU A 150 -5.47 5.71 3.35
CA LEU A 150 -5.28 6.31 4.69
C LEU A 150 -6.57 7.00 5.15
N VAL A 151 -6.58 7.27 6.44
CA VAL A 151 -7.72 7.78 7.18
C VAL A 151 -7.23 8.99 7.99
N GLN A 152 -7.93 10.10 7.89
CA GLN A 152 -7.66 11.32 8.66
C GLN A 152 -8.32 11.24 10.05
N PRO A 153 -7.81 11.99 11.05
CA PRO A 153 -8.45 12.10 12.37
C PRO A 153 -9.89 12.65 12.36
N ASP A 154 -10.34 13.26 11.25
CA ASP A 154 -11.72 13.72 11.05
C ASP A 154 -12.63 12.68 10.36
N GLY A 155 -12.14 11.46 10.15
CA GLY A 155 -12.86 10.34 9.54
C GLY A 155 -12.85 10.29 8.02
N ARG A 156 -12.18 11.22 7.32
CA ARG A 156 -12.06 11.22 5.85
C ARG A 156 -11.01 10.22 5.35
N MET A 157 -11.24 9.63 4.18
CA MET A 157 -10.32 8.67 3.55
C MET A 157 -10.27 8.81 2.02
N GLY A 158 -9.28 8.18 1.38
CA GLY A 158 -9.05 8.16 -0.07
C GLY A 158 -8.30 6.90 -0.53
N LEU A 159 -8.10 6.75 -1.85
CA LEU A 159 -7.17 5.77 -2.43
C LEU A 159 -6.17 6.43 -3.39
N ASN A 160 -4.89 6.10 -3.22
CA ASN A 160 -3.82 6.26 -4.21
C ASN A 160 -3.57 4.90 -4.89
N CYS A 161 -3.13 4.95 -6.14
CA CYS A 161 -3.03 3.77 -7.00
C CYS A 161 -1.84 3.92 -7.94
N GLU A 162 -0.89 2.98 -7.91
CA GLU A 162 0.11 2.88 -8.97
C GLU A 162 -0.58 2.44 -10.26
N HIS A 163 -0.38 3.14 -11.39
CA HIS A 163 -1.29 3.00 -12.54
C HIS A 163 -0.91 1.87 -13.51
N SER A 164 0.16 1.09 -13.28
CA SER A 164 0.68 0.13 -14.27
C SER A 164 -0.05 -1.22 -14.31
N TYR A 165 -0.88 -1.55 -13.31
CA TYR A 165 -1.56 -2.86 -13.23
C TYR A 165 -3.07 -2.83 -13.52
N ALA A 166 -3.76 -1.69 -13.34
CA ALA A 166 -5.20 -1.58 -13.53
C ALA A 166 -5.67 -0.17 -13.96
N ASP A 167 -6.86 -0.12 -14.55
CA ASP A 167 -7.57 1.10 -14.90
C ASP A 167 -8.53 1.54 -13.78
N ALA A 168 -8.81 2.84 -13.70
CA ALA A 168 -9.67 3.45 -12.69
C ALA A 168 -11.05 2.77 -12.44
N PRO A 169 -11.76 2.18 -13.44
CA PRO A 169 -13.04 1.50 -13.20
C PRO A 169 -12.94 0.29 -12.24
N VAL A 170 -11.82 -0.43 -12.24
CA VAL A 170 -11.60 -1.58 -11.36
C VAL A 170 -11.52 -1.14 -9.90
N LEU A 171 -10.80 -0.04 -9.67
CA LEU A 171 -10.60 0.56 -8.36
C LEU A 171 -11.89 1.20 -7.82
N ALA A 172 -12.63 1.92 -8.67
CA ALA A 172 -13.94 2.47 -8.32
C ALA A 172 -14.94 1.37 -7.92
N HIS A 173 -14.96 0.24 -8.64
CA HIS A 173 -15.86 -0.88 -8.32
C HIS A 173 -15.45 -1.61 -7.02
N ILE A 174 -14.16 -1.73 -6.73
CA ILE A 174 -13.69 -2.30 -5.45
C ILE A 174 -14.04 -1.38 -4.28
N ILE A 175 -13.90 -0.06 -4.43
CA ILE A 175 -14.43 0.92 -3.45
C ILE A 175 -15.92 0.67 -3.23
N GLU A 176 -16.72 0.70 -4.31
CA GLU A 176 -18.18 0.62 -4.24
C GLU A 176 -18.65 -0.66 -3.51
N ILE A 177 -18.09 -1.82 -3.84
CA ILE A 177 -18.39 -3.09 -3.15
C ILE A 177 -18.13 -3.00 -1.64
N ASN A 178 -16.99 -2.47 -1.22
CA ASN A 178 -16.59 -2.45 0.20
C ASN A 178 -17.37 -1.42 1.04
N PHE A 179 -18.10 -0.48 0.41
CA PHE A 179 -18.96 0.50 1.10
C PHE A 179 -20.46 0.24 0.95
N THR A 180 -20.89 -0.71 0.10
CA THR A 180 -22.32 -0.96 -0.19
C THR A 180 -22.81 -2.36 0.14
N GLN A 181 -21.92 -3.29 0.49
CA GLN A 181 -22.30 -4.62 0.99
C GLN A 181 -22.41 -4.61 2.53
N GLU A 182 -23.66 -4.56 3.00
CA GLU A 182 -24.06 -4.99 4.36
C GLU A 182 -24.19 -6.53 4.45
#